data_AF-A0A6B3DWC1-F1
#
_entry.id   AF-A0A6B3DWC1-F1
#
_cell.length_a   1.000
_cell.length_b   1.000
_cell.length_c   1.000
_cell.angle_alpha   90.00
_cell.angle_beta   90.00
_cell.angle_gamma   90.00
#
_symmetry.space_group_name_H-M   'P 1'
#
loop_
_entity.id
_entity.type
_entity.pdbx_description
1 polymer ?
#
loop_
_entity_poly.entity_id
_entity_poly.type
_entity_poly.pdbx_seq_one_letter_code
_entity_poly.pdbx_strand_id
1 'polypeptide(L)'
;RPDPLGAAAGRMLACRGEVRDRELVLAALREAVRGEGPDAATLWTLVDGAGRLGIACAAPVLRHVYRETASSHLRHRAARALAATDPSFPAGFAVECLWDCEETTRELAARHAETGDTRVVDQLRRLAADPAEEAEVQTAVRSRIGPDTPIV
;
A
#
# COMPACT_ATOMS: atom_id res chain seq x y z
N ARG A 1 -26.47 -2.69 2.00
CA ARG A 1 -27.24 -3.76 2.68
C ARG A 1 -26.24 -4.63 3.44
N PRO A 2 -26.37 -4.80 4.77
CA PRO A 2 -25.36 -5.46 5.59
C PRO A 2 -25.59 -6.98 5.64
N ASP A 3 -25.63 -7.62 4.48
CA ASP A 3 -25.87 -9.05 4.37
C ASP A 3 -24.92 -9.71 3.35
N PRO A 4 -24.90 -11.06 3.24
CA PRO A 4 -23.92 -11.75 2.40
C PRO A 4 -23.96 -11.33 0.93
N LEU A 5 -25.15 -11.02 0.39
CA LEU A 5 -25.28 -10.53 -0.98
C LEU A 5 -24.75 -9.11 -1.12
N GLY A 6 -25.01 -8.22 -0.16
CA GLY A 6 -24.43 -6.88 -0.14
C GLY A 6 -22.90 -6.93 -0.07
N ALA A 7 -22.33 -7.82 0.74
CA ALA A 7 -20.89 -8.03 0.82
C ALA A 7 -20.30 -8.56 -0.50
N ALA A 8 -20.97 -9.53 -1.14
CA ALA A 8 -20.57 -10.04 -2.45
C ALA A 8 -20.64 -8.96 -3.54
N ALA A 9 -21.69 -8.15 -3.55
CA ALA A 9 -21.85 -7.03 -4.48
C ALA A 9 -20.74 -5.99 -4.28
N GLY A 10 -20.41 -5.64 -3.04
CA GLY A 10 -19.31 -4.73 -2.72
C GLY A 10 -17.97 -5.19 -3.30
N ARG A 11 -17.64 -6.48 -3.16
CA ARG A 11 -16.43 -7.07 -3.76
C ARG A 11 -16.48 -7.09 -5.30
N MET A 12 -17.64 -7.38 -5.89
CA MET A 12 -17.81 -7.31 -7.35
C MET A 12 -17.53 -5.90 -7.86
N LEU A 13 -18.10 -4.87 -7.23
CA LEU A 13 -17.85 -3.47 -7.57
C LEU A 13 -16.40 -3.05 -7.34
N ALA A 14 -15.74 -3.55 -6.28
CA ALA A 14 -14.32 -3.32 -6.07
C ALA A 14 -13.48 -3.84 -7.24
N CYS A 15 -13.80 -5.04 -7.78
CA CYS A 15 -13.13 -5.61 -8.95
C CYS A 15 -13.48 -4.92 -10.27
N ARG A 16 -14.76 -4.62 -10.51
CA ARG A 16 -15.29 -4.31 -11.86
C ARG A 16 -16.00 -2.97 -11.98
N GLY A 17 -16.32 -2.34 -10.85
CA GLY A 17 -17.02 -1.07 -10.81
C GLY A 17 -16.19 0.09 -11.35
N GLU A 18 -16.85 1.22 -11.49
CA GLU A 18 -16.31 2.46 -12.02
C GLU A 18 -16.36 3.57 -10.96
N VAL A 19 -16.03 4.80 -11.37
CA VAL A 19 -16.01 5.98 -10.49
C VAL A 19 -17.34 6.20 -9.75
N ARG A 20 -18.47 5.87 -10.38
CA ARG A 20 -19.81 5.98 -9.77
C ARG A 20 -20.03 5.01 -8.60
N ASP A 21 -19.26 3.95 -8.51
CA ASP A 21 -19.43 2.90 -7.49
C ASP A 21 -18.56 3.12 -6.25
N ARG A 22 -17.75 4.19 -6.24
CA ARG A 22 -16.80 4.49 -5.15
C ARG A 22 -17.44 4.50 -3.78
N GLU A 23 -18.60 5.13 -3.63
CA GLU A 23 -19.28 5.21 -2.33
C GLU A 23 -19.72 3.84 -1.82
N LEU A 24 -20.19 2.96 -2.72
CA LEU A 24 -20.60 1.59 -2.38
C LEU A 24 -19.40 0.74 -1.98
N VAL A 25 -18.29 0.86 -2.69
CA VAL A 25 -17.04 0.15 -2.35
C VAL A 25 -16.48 0.65 -1.02
N LEU A 26 -16.50 1.96 -0.78
CA LEU A 26 -16.06 2.56 0.49
C LEU A 26 -16.93 2.10 1.66
N ALA A 27 -18.25 2.05 1.48
CA ALA A 27 -19.15 1.54 2.48
C ALA A 27 -18.85 0.06 2.78
N ALA A 28 -18.70 -0.78 1.75
CA ALA A 28 -18.35 -2.19 1.91
C ALA A 28 -17.02 -2.39 2.65
N LEU A 29 -15.98 -1.61 2.31
CA LEU A 29 -14.69 -1.64 3.01
C LEU A 29 -14.84 -1.30 4.51
N ARG A 30 -15.58 -0.24 4.83
CA ARG A 30 -15.80 0.19 6.22
C ARG A 30 -16.64 -0.80 7.02
N GLU A 31 -17.61 -1.47 6.39
CA GLU A 31 -18.39 -2.52 7.04
C GLU A 31 -17.55 -3.78 7.28
N ALA A 32 -16.76 -4.22 6.30
CA ALA A 32 -15.88 -5.38 6.44
C ALA A 32 -14.88 -5.19 7.60
N VAL A 33 -14.20 -4.04 7.66
CA VAL A 33 -13.27 -3.73 8.77
C VAL A 33 -13.99 -3.74 10.13
N ARG A 34 -15.20 -3.16 10.22
CA ARG A 34 -15.96 -3.10 11.49
C ARG A 34 -16.50 -4.45 11.93
N GLY A 35 -16.96 -5.28 10.98
CA GLY A 35 -17.64 -6.54 11.27
C GLY A 35 -16.72 -7.75 11.38
N GLU A 36 -15.65 -7.78 10.58
CA GLU A 36 -14.77 -8.94 10.43
C GLU A 36 -13.33 -8.68 10.94
N GLY A 37 -12.96 -7.41 11.14
CA GLY A 37 -11.62 -7.01 11.60
C GLY A 37 -10.61 -6.77 10.47
N PRO A 38 -9.38 -6.34 10.81
CA PRO A 38 -8.37 -5.86 9.85
C PRO A 38 -7.66 -6.97 9.05
N ASP A 39 -7.82 -8.24 9.43
CA ASP A 39 -7.24 -9.40 8.74
C ASP A 39 -8.26 -10.18 7.89
N ALA A 40 -9.49 -9.67 7.77
CA ALA A 40 -10.55 -10.40 7.08
C ALA A 40 -10.24 -10.64 5.60
N ALA A 41 -10.46 -11.86 5.13
CA ALA A 41 -10.19 -12.25 3.74
C ALA A 41 -10.94 -11.40 2.71
N THR A 42 -12.12 -10.87 3.10
CA THR A 42 -12.92 -9.96 2.26
C THR A 42 -12.21 -8.64 1.96
N LEU A 43 -11.29 -8.19 2.83
CA LEU A 43 -10.56 -6.94 2.68
C LEU A 43 -9.62 -6.96 1.49
N TRP A 44 -9.09 -8.11 1.09
CA TRP A 44 -8.12 -8.22 0.01
C TRP A 44 -8.66 -7.56 -1.27
N THR A 45 -9.87 -7.94 -1.66
CA THR A 45 -10.55 -7.38 -2.83
C THR A 45 -10.95 -5.91 -2.63
N LEU A 46 -11.42 -5.54 -1.44
CA LEU A 46 -11.94 -4.20 -1.16
C LEU A 46 -10.83 -3.15 -1.10
N VAL A 47 -9.67 -3.50 -0.52
CA VAL A 47 -8.47 -2.68 -0.50
C VAL A 47 -7.94 -2.44 -1.91
N ASP A 48 -7.82 -3.51 -2.71
CA ASP A 48 -7.40 -3.40 -4.12
C ASP A 48 -8.38 -2.52 -4.92
N GLY A 49 -9.68 -2.68 -4.70
CA GLY A 49 -10.70 -1.86 -5.34
C GLY A 49 -10.64 -0.39 -4.93
N ALA A 50 -10.39 -0.08 -3.65
CA ALA A 50 -10.27 1.29 -3.17
C ALA A 50 -9.09 2.02 -3.82
N GLY A 51 -7.94 1.34 -3.95
CA GLY A 51 -6.78 1.84 -4.68
C GLY A 51 -7.06 2.02 -6.17
N ARG A 52 -7.57 0.98 -6.84
CA ARG A 52 -7.91 1.02 -8.27
C ARG A 52 -8.88 2.14 -8.63
N LEU A 53 -9.88 2.36 -7.77
CA LEU A 53 -10.88 3.40 -7.98
C LEU A 53 -10.40 4.79 -7.52
N GLY A 54 -9.23 4.92 -6.88
CA GLY A 54 -8.71 6.20 -6.40
C GLY A 54 -9.62 6.85 -5.35
N ILE A 55 -10.14 6.07 -4.40
CA ILE A 55 -11.06 6.55 -3.37
C ILE A 55 -10.27 7.29 -2.29
N ALA A 56 -10.01 8.59 -2.46
CA ALA A 56 -9.24 9.39 -1.50
C ALA A 56 -9.78 9.31 -0.06
N CYS A 57 -11.11 9.31 0.11
CA CYS A 57 -11.75 9.17 1.43
C CYS A 57 -11.57 7.80 2.09
N ALA A 58 -10.97 6.82 1.40
CA ALA A 58 -10.61 5.52 1.96
C ALA A 58 -9.29 5.58 2.75
N ALA A 59 -8.45 6.61 2.58
CA ALA A 59 -7.14 6.67 3.21
C ALA A 59 -7.18 6.36 4.73
N PRO A 60 -8.07 6.94 5.57
CA PRO A 60 -8.10 6.63 7.00
C PRO A 60 -8.32 5.14 7.32
N VAL A 61 -9.22 4.46 6.60
CA VAL A 61 -9.49 3.04 6.82
C VAL A 61 -8.36 2.16 6.26
N LEU A 62 -7.74 2.56 5.15
CA LEU A 62 -6.57 1.87 4.59
C LEU A 62 -5.35 1.95 5.52
N ARG A 63 -5.13 3.11 6.16
CA ARG A 63 -4.08 3.29 7.19
C ARG A 63 -4.31 2.38 8.39
N HIS A 64 -5.56 2.22 8.80
CA HIS A 64 -5.91 1.28 9.87
C HIS A 64 -5.61 -0.16 9.46
N VAL A 65 -6.06 -0.61 8.29
CA VAL A 65 -5.74 -1.96 7.78
C VAL A 65 -4.23 -2.18 7.70
N TYR A 66 -3.46 -1.23 7.15
CA TYR A 66 -2.00 -1.34 7.06
C TYR A 66 -1.34 -1.56 8.44
N ARG A 67 -1.78 -0.85 9.48
CA ARG A 67 -1.19 -0.91 10.82
C ARG A 67 -1.57 -2.16 11.59
N GLU A 68 -2.81 -2.61 11.44
CA GLU A 68 -3.36 -3.67 12.29
C GLU A 68 -3.27 -5.07 11.65
N THR A 69 -3.09 -5.17 10.33
CA THR A 69 -2.96 -6.48 9.67
C THR A 69 -1.70 -7.22 10.11
N ALA A 70 -1.87 -8.48 10.52
CA ALA A 70 -0.77 -9.41 10.74
C ALA A 70 -0.22 -9.96 9.40
N SER A 71 -1.02 -9.95 8.33
CA SER A 71 -0.61 -10.38 7.01
C SER A 71 0.24 -9.33 6.30
N SER A 72 1.47 -9.70 5.96
CA SER A 72 2.42 -8.89 5.18
C SER A 72 1.91 -8.64 3.74
N HIS A 73 1.31 -9.64 3.10
CA HIS A 73 0.69 -9.49 1.79
C HIS A 73 -0.54 -8.56 1.79
N LEU A 74 -1.35 -8.55 2.85
CA LEU A 74 -2.45 -7.59 2.96
C LEU A 74 -1.91 -6.18 3.26
N ARG A 75 -0.83 -6.07 4.05
CA ARG A 75 -0.12 -4.80 4.27
C ARG A 75 0.40 -4.21 2.97
N HIS A 76 1.01 -5.02 2.10
CA HIS A 76 1.43 -4.60 0.76
C HIS A 76 0.26 -4.02 -0.05
N ARG A 77 -0.88 -4.72 -0.09
CA ARG A 77 -2.08 -4.25 -0.79
C ARG A 77 -2.60 -2.93 -0.23
N ALA A 78 -2.60 -2.79 1.10
CA ALA A 78 -2.99 -1.55 1.76
C ALA A 78 -2.03 -0.41 1.42
N ALA A 79 -0.72 -0.66 1.42
CA ALA A 79 0.30 0.32 1.01
C ALA A 79 0.11 0.76 -0.44
N ARG A 80 -0.15 -0.18 -1.36
CA ARG A 80 -0.44 0.13 -2.77
C ARG A 80 -1.70 0.96 -2.93
N ALA A 81 -2.75 0.64 -2.17
CA ALA A 81 -3.98 1.43 -2.18
C ALA A 81 -3.77 2.83 -1.58
N LEU A 82 -2.95 2.96 -0.54
CA LEU A 82 -2.55 4.25 0.04
C LEU A 82 -1.75 5.09 -0.97
N ALA A 83 -0.80 4.50 -1.70
CA ALA A 83 -0.06 5.21 -2.75
C ALA A 83 -0.98 5.85 -3.81
N ALA A 84 -2.14 5.24 -4.08
CA ALA A 84 -3.12 5.74 -5.03
C ALA A 84 -4.17 6.72 -4.43
N THR A 85 -4.32 6.76 -3.11
CA THR A 85 -5.44 7.46 -2.45
C THR A 85 -5.02 8.51 -1.42
N ASP A 86 -3.79 8.45 -0.94
CA ASP A 86 -3.28 9.24 0.17
C ASP A 86 -2.10 10.11 -0.28
N PRO A 87 -2.28 11.44 -0.42
CA PRO A 87 -1.20 12.35 -0.78
C PRO A 87 -0.03 12.36 0.22
N SER A 88 -0.25 11.95 1.47
CA SER A 88 0.81 11.88 2.49
C SER A 88 1.62 10.58 2.44
N PHE A 89 1.27 9.63 1.56
CA PHE A 89 1.94 8.33 1.46
C PHE A 89 3.48 8.46 1.28
N PRO A 90 4.01 9.31 0.37
CA PRO A 90 5.46 9.45 0.17
C PRO A 90 6.26 9.80 1.42
N ALA A 91 5.74 10.73 2.24
CA ALA A 91 6.40 11.20 3.47
C ALA A 91 6.16 10.29 4.69
N GLY A 92 5.15 9.41 4.63
CA GLY A 92 4.71 8.57 5.73
C GLY A 92 4.94 7.08 5.46
N PHE A 93 3.87 6.37 5.10
CA PHE A 93 3.91 4.91 4.96
C PHE A 93 4.90 4.40 3.92
N ALA A 94 5.19 5.16 2.86
CA ALA A 94 6.24 4.76 1.92
C ALA A 94 7.61 4.66 2.59
N VAL A 95 7.90 5.53 3.57
CA VAL A 95 9.12 5.45 4.38
C VAL A 95 9.10 4.19 5.23
N GLU A 96 8.02 3.95 5.99
CA GLU A 96 7.88 2.74 6.82
C GLU A 96 8.06 1.45 5.99
N CYS A 97 7.49 1.40 4.78
CA CYS A 97 7.53 0.25 3.88
C CYS A 97 8.96 -0.14 3.44
N LEU A 98 9.98 0.74 3.57
CA LEU A 98 11.38 0.40 3.27
C LEU A 98 11.97 -0.67 4.20
N TRP A 99 11.35 -0.87 5.36
CA TRP A 99 11.74 -1.87 6.37
C TRP A 99 10.75 -3.02 6.47
N ASP A 100 9.78 -3.12 5.56
CA ASP A 100 8.84 -4.24 5.55
C ASP A 100 9.55 -5.55 5.17
N CYS A 101 9.01 -6.68 5.63
CA CYS A 101 9.56 -7.99 5.30
C CYS A 101 9.27 -8.43 3.86
N GLU A 102 8.23 -7.91 3.23
CA GLU A 102 7.89 -8.21 1.83
C GLU A 102 8.68 -7.35 0.87
N GLU A 103 9.37 -8.02 -0.05
CA GLU A 103 10.11 -7.44 -1.17
C GLU A 103 9.24 -6.50 -2.00
N THR A 104 7.98 -6.88 -2.29
CA THR A 104 7.06 -6.06 -3.09
C THR A 104 6.67 -4.78 -2.37
N THR A 105 6.59 -4.80 -1.03
CA THR A 105 6.37 -3.61 -0.21
C THR A 105 7.59 -2.71 -0.20
N ARG A 106 8.80 -3.28 -0.06
CA ARG A 106 10.06 -2.53 -0.18
C ARG A 106 10.25 -1.94 -1.58
N GLU A 107 9.83 -2.63 -2.63
CA GLU A 107 9.87 -2.12 -4.01
C GLU A 107 8.94 -0.91 -4.17
N LEU A 108 7.69 -1.01 -3.69
CA LEU A 108 6.73 0.09 -3.71
C LEU A 108 7.29 1.30 -2.95
N ALA A 109 7.85 1.05 -1.77
CA ALA A 109 8.52 2.05 -0.94
C ALA A 109 9.68 2.71 -1.68
N ALA A 110 10.55 1.91 -2.28
CA ALA A 110 11.67 2.37 -3.07
C ALA A 110 11.20 3.34 -4.15
N ARG A 111 10.06 3.11 -4.81
CA ARG A 111 9.53 4.02 -5.84
C ARG A 111 8.96 5.34 -5.30
N HIS A 112 8.44 5.37 -4.06
CA HIS A 112 7.62 6.49 -3.57
C HIS A 112 8.19 7.27 -2.38
N ALA A 113 9.03 6.66 -1.54
CA ALA A 113 9.46 7.26 -0.27
C ALA A 113 10.18 8.59 -0.50
N GLU A 114 9.83 9.64 0.24
CA GLU A 114 10.55 10.92 0.16
C GLU A 114 11.99 10.78 0.64
N THR A 115 12.93 11.41 -0.07
CA THR A 115 14.38 11.32 0.19
C THR A 115 14.94 12.50 0.97
N GLY A 116 14.08 13.26 1.67
CA GLY A 116 14.51 14.39 2.50
C GLY A 116 15.21 13.98 3.81
N ASP A 117 14.97 12.75 4.29
CA ASP A 117 15.62 12.18 5.48
C ASP A 117 16.83 11.34 5.05
N THR A 118 18.00 11.59 5.64
CA THR A 118 19.23 10.84 5.35
C THR A 118 19.09 9.35 5.65
N ARG A 119 18.28 8.97 6.65
CA ARG A 119 18.00 7.56 6.98
C ARG A 119 17.30 6.83 5.84
N VAL A 120 16.45 7.53 5.08
CA VAL A 120 15.80 6.96 3.90
C VAL A 120 16.83 6.73 2.80
N VAL A 121 17.67 7.73 2.52
CA VAL A 121 18.71 7.61 1.49
C VAL A 121 19.70 6.49 1.82
N ASP A 122 20.12 6.38 3.08
CA ASP A 122 21.02 5.32 3.52
C ASP A 122 20.38 3.95 3.44
N GLN A 123 19.09 3.82 3.79
CA GLN A 123 18.38 2.56 3.63
C GLN A 123 18.24 2.17 2.16
N LEU A 124 17.94 3.12 1.27
CA LEU A 124 17.93 2.89 -0.18
C LEU A 124 19.30 2.38 -0.65
N ARG A 125 20.41 3.05 -0.28
CA ARG A 125 21.76 2.57 -0.62
C ARG A 125 22.03 1.15 -0.13
N ARG A 126 21.59 0.81 1.09
CA ARG A 126 21.69 -0.56 1.62
C ARG A 126 20.94 -1.56 0.77
N LEU A 127 19.66 -1.31 0.46
CA LEU A 127 18.85 -2.18 -0.41
C LEU A 127 19.48 -2.35 -1.81
N ALA A 128 20.07 -1.29 -2.37
CA ALA A 128 20.73 -1.34 -3.67
C ALA A 128 22.04 -2.17 -3.68
N ALA A 129 22.70 -2.29 -2.53
CA ALA A 129 23.96 -2.99 -2.36
C ALA A 129 23.82 -4.40 -1.76
N ASP A 130 22.65 -4.76 -1.25
CA ASP A 130 22.40 -6.05 -0.61
C ASP A 130 22.28 -7.18 -1.67
N PRO A 131 23.22 -8.14 -1.73
CA PRO A 131 23.18 -9.22 -2.69
C PRO A 131 22.02 -10.22 -2.46
N ALA A 132 21.40 -10.22 -1.27
CA ALA A 132 20.25 -11.06 -0.96
C ALA A 132 18.91 -10.39 -1.29
N GLU A 133 18.92 -9.11 -1.66
CA GLU A 133 17.71 -8.38 -2.02
C GLU A 133 17.28 -8.66 -3.46
N GLU A 134 15.96 -8.61 -3.69
CA GLU A 134 15.35 -8.89 -4.97
C GLU A 134 15.73 -7.86 -6.05
N ALA A 135 15.87 -8.36 -7.29
CA ALA A 135 16.37 -7.55 -8.41
C ALA A 135 15.44 -6.37 -8.73
N GLU A 136 14.14 -6.54 -8.57
CA GLU A 136 13.11 -5.51 -8.77
C GLU A 136 13.25 -4.38 -7.74
N VAL A 137 13.53 -4.71 -6.48
CA VAL A 137 13.78 -3.73 -5.40
C VAL A 137 15.06 -2.97 -5.73
N GLN A 138 16.17 -3.67 -6.00
CA GLN A 138 17.44 -3.03 -6.36
C GLN A 138 17.28 -2.10 -7.58
N THR A 139 16.52 -2.53 -8.60
CA THR A 139 16.26 -1.74 -9.80
C THR A 139 15.44 -0.49 -9.47
N ALA A 140 14.37 -0.63 -8.67
CA ALA A 140 13.56 0.50 -8.21
C ALA A 140 14.39 1.53 -7.45
N VAL A 141 15.32 1.07 -6.60
CA VAL A 141 16.20 1.96 -5.84
C VAL A 141 17.24 2.65 -6.72
N ARG A 142 17.99 1.89 -7.54
CA ARG A 142 19.04 2.44 -8.43
C ARG A 142 18.49 3.45 -9.43
N SER A 143 17.20 3.36 -9.77
CA SER A 143 16.53 4.36 -10.60
C SER A 143 16.33 5.71 -9.89
N ARG A 144 16.46 5.75 -8.56
CA ARG A 144 16.22 6.95 -7.73
C ARG A 144 17.48 7.57 -7.15
N ILE A 145 18.43 6.75 -6.72
CA ILE A 145 19.74 7.23 -6.28
C ILE A 145 20.65 7.22 -7.50
N GLY A 146 21.02 8.40 -8.01
CA GLY A 146 21.97 8.52 -9.11
C GLY A 146 23.30 7.82 -8.79
N PRO A 147 24.15 7.51 -9.79
CA PRO A 147 25.45 6.87 -9.56
C PRO A 147 26.23 7.66 -8.50
N ASP A 148 26.75 6.94 -7.50
CA ASP A 148 27.36 7.46 -6.28
C ASP A 148 28.06 8.81 -6.47
N THR A 149 27.49 9.87 -5.89
CA THR A 149 28.30 11.04 -5.59
C THR A 149 29.16 10.66 -4.37
N PRO A 150 30.49 10.59 -4.50
CA PRO A 150 31.34 10.20 -3.39
C PRO A 150 31.15 11.19 -2.24
N ILE A 151 31.07 10.66 -1.02
CA ILE A 151 31.21 11.47 0.18
C ILE A 151 32.66 11.98 0.19
N VAL A 152 32.84 13.28 -0.03
CA VAL A 152 34.13 13.98 0.12
C VAL A 152 34.44 14.14 1.60
#